data_AF-A0A6C0M1M7-F1
#
_entry.id   AF-A0A6C0M1M7-F1
#
_cell.length_a   1.000
_cell.length_b   1.000
_cell.length_c   1.000
_cell.angle_alpha   90.00
_cell.angle_beta   90.00
_cell.angle_gamma   90.00
#
_symmetry.space_group_name_H-M   'P 1'
#
loop_
_entity.id
_entity.type
_entity.pdbx_description
1 polymer ?
#
loop_
_entity_poly.entity_id
_entity_poly.type
_entity_poly.pdbx_seq_one_letter_code
_entity_poly.pdbx_strand_id
1 'polypeptide(L)'
;MSIIWNLYDSIISEGDTEYIILLFRKALIDDSHEAIKLMFYVRDIGNGLGKRDMGCLLMKELKKEKPNIYMKILFYFCNTYGCFRDLFKLMDNNMIMELNFLRFTLECDLDELKSGGYITQASKWAPSEGGKYDIIAKRLAGLMFPNDCRSMQSYRKKVLTPLRNRLNIVETKITMGKWNEIEMNKVPRLAKEKYKKVFEQKHINNLFNRDNWTQTNLIESEHDLHKHLLKYIYVD
;
A
#
# COMPACT_ATOMS: atom_id res chain seq x y z
N MET A 1 -1.39 -0.85 34.71
CA MET A 1 -1.73 -0.22 33.41
C MET A 1 -1.43 -1.25 32.34
N SER A 2 -2.37 -1.54 31.42
CA SER A 2 -2.18 -2.59 30.40
C SER A 2 -1.00 -2.24 29.50
N ILE A 3 -0.26 -3.26 29.05
CA ILE A 3 0.91 -3.07 28.19
C ILE A 3 0.56 -2.39 26.86
N ILE A 4 -0.65 -2.64 26.35
CA ILE A 4 -1.19 -2.00 25.15
C ILE A 4 -1.36 -0.49 25.36
N TRP A 5 -1.85 -0.06 26.53
CA TRP A 5 -1.98 1.37 26.85
C TRP A 5 -0.62 2.05 26.95
N ASN A 6 0.35 1.43 27.63
CA ASN A 6 1.71 1.97 27.71
C ASN A 6 2.36 2.11 26.32
N LEU A 7 2.14 1.12 25.43
CA LEU A 7 2.62 1.16 24.05
C LEU A 7 1.96 2.30 23.27
N TYR A 8 0.64 2.40 23.35
CA TYR A 8 -0.14 3.45 22.70
C TYR A 8 0.33 4.85 23.13
N ASP A 9 0.44 5.07 24.44
CA ASP A 9 0.87 6.35 25.02
C ASP A 9 2.30 6.69 24.54
N SER A 10 3.21 5.71 24.55
CA SER A 10 4.59 5.90 24.08
C SER A 10 4.65 6.27 22.59
N ILE A 11 3.78 5.71 21.75
CA ILE A 11 3.72 6.04 20.31
C ILE A 11 3.19 7.46 20.09
N ILE A 12 2.18 7.88 20.87
CA ILE A 12 1.61 9.22 20.76
C ILE A 12 2.57 10.28 21.27
N SER A 13 3.23 10.03 22.41
CA SER A 13 4.20 10.94 23.00
C SER A 13 5.52 10.99 22.24
N GLU A 14 5.67 10.25 21.14
CA GLU A 14 6.92 10.13 20.37
C GLU A 14 8.09 9.70 21.25
N GLY A 15 7.81 8.72 22.12
CA GLY A 15 8.81 8.11 22.98
C GLY A 15 9.94 7.44 22.18
N ASP A 16 10.96 7.03 22.91
CA ASP A 16 12.12 6.38 22.34
C ASP A 16 11.73 5.14 21.49
N THR A 17 12.33 5.03 20.31
CA THR A 17 11.96 4.00 19.33
C THR A 17 12.28 2.59 19.82
N GLU A 18 13.41 2.40 20.52
CA GLU A 18 13.77 1.08 21.06
C GLU A 18 12.81 0.68 22.18
N TYR A 19 12.39 1.64 23.00
CA TYR A 19 11.38 1.41 24.04
C TYR A 19 10.01 1.04 23.45
N ILE A 20 9.57 1.71 22.38
CA ILE A 20 8.33 1.37 21.66
C ILE A 20 8.41 -0.05 21.09
N ILE A 21 9.53 -0.42 20.47
CA ILE A 21 9.75 -1.79 19.96
C ILE A 21 9.66 -2.81 21.11
N LEU A 22 10.31 -2.52 22.25
CA LEU A 22 10.26 -3.39 23.42
C LEU A 22 8.83 -3.60 23.92
N LEU A 23 8.06 -2.52 24.06
CA LEU A 23 6.65 -2.60 24.46
C LEU A 23 5.81 -3.38 23.46
N PHE A 24 6.05 -3.18 22.15
CA PHE A 24 5.34 -3.92 21.11
C PHE A 24 5.63 -5.42 21.14
N ARG A 25 6.89 -5.84 21.29
CA ARG A 25 7.22 -7.27 21.42
C ARG A 25 6.58 -7.90 22.65
N LYS A 26 6.59 -7.19 23.79
CA LYS A 26 5.90 -7.67 24.99
C LYS A 26 4.38 -7.74 24.79
N ALA A 27 3.79 -6.75 24.12
CA ALA A 27 2.37 -6.77 23.78
C ALA A 27 2.01 -7.93 22.83
N LEU A 28 2.88 -8.29 21.89
CA LEU A 28 2.69 -9.46 21.02
C LEU A 28 2.67 -10.80 21.77
N ILE A 29 3.32 -10.86 22.94
CA ILE A 29 3.32 -12.03 23.82
C ILE A 29 2.08 -12.04 24.70
N ASP A 30 1.72 -10.89 25.28
CA ASP A 30 0.58 -10.72 26.19
C ASP A 30 -0.76 -10.86 25.46
N ASP A 31 -0.99 -10.04 24.43
CA ASP A 31 -2.17 -10.07 23.57
C ASP A 31 -1.78 -9.67 22.14
N SER A 32 -1.44 -10.67 21.33
CA SER A 32 -1.04 -10.44 19.93
C SER A 32 -2.13 -9.79 19.07
N HIS A 33 -3.40 -10.02 19.41
CA HIS A 33 -4.51 -9.50 18.64
C HIS A 33 -4.66 -7.99 18.84
N GLU A 34 -4.65 -7.53 20.10
CA GLU A 34 -4.69 -6.09 20.41
C GLU A 34 -3.42 -5.37 19.93
N ALA A 35 -2.25 -6.00 20.04
CA ALA A 35 -1.01 -5.43 19.51
C ALA A 35 -1.07 -5.21 17.99
N ILE A 36 -1.58 -6.19 17.23
CA ILE A 36 -1.72 -6.10 15.77
C ILE A 36 -2.77 -5.05 15.38
N LYS A 37 -3.90 -4.99 16.08
CA LYS A 37 -4.91 -3.93 15.87
C LYS A 37 -4.31 -2.54 16.06
N LEU A 38 -3.56 -2.35 17.15
CA LEU A 38 -2.89 -1.09 17.41
C LEU A 38 -1.88 -0.77 16.30
N MET A 39 -1.09 -1.75 15.83
CA MET A 39 -0.18 -1.55 14.69
C MET A 39 -0.91 -1.07 13.42
N PHE A 40 -2.06 -1.66 13.09
CA PHE A 40 -2.89 -1.20 11.97
C PHE A 40 -3.38 0.23 12.18
N TYR A 41 -3.90 0.55 13.37
CA TYR A 41 -4.35 1.88 13.73
C TYR A 41 -3.22 2.92 13.67
N VAL A 42 -2.01 2.56 14.09
CA VAL A 42 -0.81 3.41 14.00
C VAL A 42 -0.47 3.71 12.55
N ARG A 43 -0.59 2.72 11.66
CA ARG A 43 -0.27 2.89 10.23
C ARG A 43 -1.35 3.69 9.49
N ASP A 44 -2.63 3.48 9.78
CA ASP A 44 -3.74 4.02 8.99
C ASP A 44 -3.74 5.56 8.93
N ILE A 45 -3.69 6.10 7.72
CA ILE A 45 -3.68 7.55 7.46
C ILE A 45 -5.11 8.12 7.43
N GLY A 46 -6.11 7.28 7.14
CA GLY A 46 -7.50 7.70 7.03
C GLY A 46 -8.17 7.79 8.39
N ASN A 47 -8.24 6.67 9.10
CA ASN A 47 -8.99 6.55 10.36
C ASN A 47 -8.10 6.30 11.58
N GLY A 48 -6.77 6.34 11.40
CA GLY A 48 -5.78 6.05 12.44
C GLY A 48 -4.86 7.22 12.77
N LEU A 49 -3.70 6.91 13.37
CA LEU A 49 -2.70 7.93 13.75
C LEU A 49 -1.87 8.44 12.57
N GLY A 50 -1.86 7.73 11.44
CA GLY A 50 -1.09 8.10 10.26
C GLY A 50 0.44 8.10 10.45
N LYS A 51 0.96 7.49 11.53
CA LYS A 51 2.40 7.39 11.82
C LYS A 51 3.05 6.31 10.96
N ARG A 52 3.23 6.63 9.67
CA ARG A 52 3.63 5.69 8.60
C ARG A 52 4.91 4.89 8.91
N ASP A 53 5.96 5.59 9.33
CA ASP A 53 7.25 4.95 9.58
C ASP A 53 7.20 4.05 10.81
N MET A 54 6.51 4.49 11.87
CA MET A 54 6.27 3.67 13.05
C MET A 54 5.43 2.43 12.71
N GLY A 55 4.33 2.57 11.96
CA GLY A 55 3.52 1.44 11.52
C GLY A 55 4.31 0.40 10.71
N CYS A 56 5.18 0.87 9.80
CA CYS A 56 6.10 -0.02 9.08
C CYS A 56 7.14 -0.68 10.00
N LEU A 57 7.65 0.04 10.99
CA LEU A 57 8.60 -0.51 11.95
C LEU A 57 7.96 -1.62 12.79
N LEU A 58 6.77 -1.38 13.34
CA LEU A 58 6.00 -2.39 14.08
C LEU A 58 5.69 -3.62 13.21
N MET A 59 5.34 -3.43 11.94
CA MET A 59 5.11 -4.54 11.00
C MET A 59 6.39 -5.36 10.71
N LYS A 60 7.58 -4.73 10.73
CA LYS A 60 8.86 -5.48 10.68
C LYS A 60 9.11 -6.29 11.93
N GLU A 61 8.77 -5.75 13.09
CA GLU A 61 8.90 -6.50 14.35
C GLU A 61 7.94 -7.68 14.36
N LEU A 62 6.70 -7.51 13.89
CA LEU A 62 5.78 -8.64 13.70
C LEU A 62 6.33 -9.69 12.73
N LYS A 63 6.97 -9.28 11.62
CA LYS A 63 7.62 -10.20 10.68
C LYS A 63 8.67 -11.07 11.37
N LYS A 64 9.45 -10.51 12.29
CA LYS A 64 10.49 -11.23 13.04
C LYS A 64 9.89 -12.19 14.06
N GLU A 65 8.92 -11.72 14.85
CA GLU A 65 8.35 -12.47 15.97
C GLU A 65 7.33 -13.53 15.51
N LYS A 66 6.50 -13.22 14.49
CA LYS A 66 5.37 -14.05 14.03
C LYS A 66 5.25 -14.02 12.50
N PRO A 67 6.20 -14.60 11.74
CA PRO A 67 6.25 -14.53 10.28
C PRO A 67 5.00 -15.12 9.58
N ASN A 68 4.39 -16.16 10.16
CA ASN A 68 3.16 -16.75 9.62
C ASN A 68 1.99 -15.76 9.67
N ILE A 69 1.84 -15.02 10.77
CA ILE A 69 0.80 -13.98 10.90
C ILE A 69 1.10 -12.82 9.96
N TYR A 70 2.36 -12.38 9.91
CA TYR A 70 2.82 -11.35 8.98
C TYR A 70 2.37 -11.64 7.54
N MET A 71 2.60 -12.87 7.05
CA MET A 71 2.18 -13.26 5.70
C MET A 71 0.65 -13.22 5.51
N LYS A 72 -0.12 -13.69 6.50
CA LYS A 72 -1.60 -13.67 6.45
C LYS A 72 -2.17 -12.26 6.37
N ILE A 73 -1.52 -11.27 7.00
CA ILE A 73 -2.07 -9.91 7.12
C ILE A 73 -1.44 -8.88 6.17
N LEU A 74 -0.37 -9.25 5.44
CA LEU A 74 0.39 -8.34 4.58
C LEU A 74 -0.46 -7.62 3.53
N PHE A 75 -1.44 -8.34 2.96
CA PHE A 75 -2.38 -7.76 2.00
C PHE A 75 -3.22 -6.64 2.61
N TYR A 76 -3.79 -6.86 3.80
CA TYR A 76 -4.57 -5.84 4.51
C TYR A 76 -3.71 -4.63 4.88
N PHE A 77 -2.49 -4.88 5.33
CA PHE A 77 -1.53 -3.81 5.65
C PHE A 77 -1.23 -2.94 4.43
N CYS A 78 -1.07 -3.52 3.24
CA CYS A 78 -0.73 -2.77 2.04
C CYS A 78 -1.95 -2.18 1.31
N ASN A 79 -3.07 -2.89 1.26
CA ASN A 79 -4.21 -2.54 0.42
C ASN A 79 -5.27 -1.72 1.17
N THR A 80 -5.40 -1.89 2.49
CA THR A 80 -6.45 -1.25 3.31
C THR A 80 -5.89 -0.12 4.17
N TYR A 81 -4.96 -0.43 5.07
CA TYR A 81 -4.47 0.54 6.07
C TYR A 81 -3.22 1.31 5.62
N GLY A 82 -2.54 0.82 4.60
CA GLY A 82 -1.26 1.36 4.14
C GLY A 82 -1.21 1.56 2.64
N CYS A 83 -0.05 1.25 2.06
CA CYS A 83 0.11 1.22 0.62
C CYS A 83 1.18 0.19 0.22
N PHE A 84 1.12 -0.30 -1.02
CA PHE A 84 2.13 -1.23 -1.55
C PHE A 84 3.57 -0.68 -1.56
N ARG A 85 3.76 0.65 -1.46
CA ARG A 85 5.10 1.24 -1.28
C ARG A 85 5.73 0.85 0.06
N ASP A 86 4.92 0.53 1.07
CA ASP A 86 5.42 0.13 2.38
C ASP A 86 6.19 -1.20 2.32
N LEU A 87 5.88 -2.08 1.36
CA LEU A 87 6.63 -3.32 1.13
C LEU A 87 8.14 -3.08 1.02
N PHE A 88 8.55 -2.01 0.33
CA PHE A 88 9.97 -1.69 0.15
C PHE A 88 10.65 -1.29 1.46
N LYS A 89 9.88 -0.84 2.45
CA LYS A 89 10.40 -0.63 3.79
C LYS A 89 10.53 -1.96 4.51
N LEU A 90 9.57 -2.88 4.37
CA LEU A 90 9.50 -4.18 5.06
C LEU A 90 10.51 -5.22 4.55
N MET A 91 11.01 -5.05 3.33
CA MET A 91 12.02 -5.91 2.72
C MET A 91 13.28 -5.99 3.59
N ASP A 92 13.73 -7.22 3.83
CA ASP A 92 15.05 -7.53 4.37
C ASP A 92 16.08 -7.65 3.23
N ASN A 93 17.30 -8.09 3.55
CA ASN A 93 18.36 -8.22 2.55
C ASN A 93 18.05 -9.25 1.44
N ASN A 94 17.29 -10.30 1.73
CA ASN A 94 16.96 -11.33 0.74
C ASN A 94 15.76 -10.89 -0.13
N MET A 95 14.87 -10.05 0.41
CA MET A 95 13.70 -9.46 -0.27
C MET A 95 12.71 -10.50 -0.82
N ILE A 96 12.81 -11.78 -0.47
CA ILE A 96 12.13 -12.85 -1.20
C ILE A 96 10.61 -12.80 -0.99
N MET A 97 10.18 -12.67 0.28
CA MET A 97 8.76 -12.75 0.63
C MET A 97 7.95 -11.60 0.04
N GLU A 98 8.36 -10.36 0.30
CA GLU A 98 7.63 -9.17 -0.17
C GLU A 98 7.65 -9.03 -1.69
N LEU A 99 8.74 -9.48 -2.33
CA LEU A 99 8.86 -9.47 -3.78
C LEU A 99 7.94 -10.50 -4.43
N ASN A 100 7.86 -11.72 -3.88
CA ASN A 100 6.91 -12.73 -4.34
C ASN A 100 5.46 -12.31 -4.09
N PHE A 101 5.17 -11.69 -2.94
CA PHE A 101 3.86 -11.12 -2.65
C PHE A 101 3.47 -10.05 -3.68
N LEU A 102 4.38 -9.12 -3.99
CA LEU A 102 4.15 -8.08 -5.00
C LEU A 102 3.98 -8.70 -6.39
N ARG A 103 4.80 -9.69 -6.76
CA ARG A 103 4.68 -10.44 -8.02
C ARG A 103 3.28 -11.03 -8.16
N PHE A 104 2.88 -11.84 -7.19
CA PHE A 104 1.60 -12.53 -7.19
C PHE A 104 0.43 -11.54 -7.26
N THR A 105 0.51 -10.44 -6.50
CA THR A 105 -0.53 -9.40 -6.55
C THR A 105 -0.65 -8.78 -7.95
N LEU A 106 0.47 -8.50 -8.61
CA LEU A 106 0.45 -7.94 -9.98
C LEU A 106 -0.05 -8.95 -11.02
N GLU A 107 0.22 -10.25 -10.82
CA GLU A 107 -0.32 -11.32 -11.66
C GLU A 107 -1.83 -11.43 -11.52
N CYS A 108 -2.35 -11.43 -10.29
CA CYS A 108 -3.80 -11.38 -10.03
C CYS A 108 -4.44 -10.12 -10.63
N ASP A 109 -3.83 -8.95 -10.45
CA ASP A 109 -4.33 -7.70 -11.04
C ASP A 109 -4.40 -7.78 -12.58
N LEU A 110 -3.49 -8.51 -13.23
CA LEU A 110 -3.52 -8.71 -14.68
C LEU A 110 -4.65 -9.65 -15.12
N ASP A 111 -4.97 -10.66 -14.32
CA ASP A 111 -6.10 -11.55 -14.59
C ASP A 111 -7.43 -10.84 -14.37
N GLU A 112 -7.55 -10.06 -13.28
CA GLU A 112 -8.71 -9.19 -13.03
C GLU A 112 -8.87 -8.10 -14.11
N LEU A 113 -7.76 -7.60 -14.65
CA LEU A 113 -7.82 -6.67 -15.78
C LEU A 113 -8.48 -7.31 -17.02
N LYS A 114 -8.22 -8.61 -17.28
CA LYS A 114 -8.82 -9.33 -18.42
C LYS A 114 -10.30 -9.63 -18.18
N SER A 115 -10.67 -9.99 -16.95
CA SER A 115 -12.06 -10.27 -16.58
C SER A 115 -12.91 -9.01 -16.37
N GLY A 116 -12.27 -7.83 -16.29
CA GLY A 116 -12.93 -6.55 -16.04
C GLY A 116 -13.21 -6.28 -14.55
N GLY A 117 -12.63 -7.09 -13.66
CA GLY A 117 -12.83 -7.00 -12.22
C GLY A 117 -12.06 -5.87 -11.53
N TYR A 118 -11.95 -6.02 -10.21
CA TYR A 118 -11.24 -5.08 -9.34
C TYR A 118 -9.73 -5.35 -9.40
N ILE A 119 -8.94 -4.29 -9.59
CA ILE A 119 -7.49 -4.36 -9.47
C ILE A 119 -7.01 -3.54 -8.27
N THR A 120 -5.96 -4.00 -7.62
CA THR A 120 -5.33 -3.29 -6.51
C THR A 120 -4.54 -2.06 -6.99
N GLN A 121 -4.08 -1.25 -6.04
CA GLN A 121 -3.13 -0.17 -6.32
C GLN A 121 -1.66 -0.65 -6.34
N ALA A 122 -1.38 -1.95 -6.43
CA ALA A 122 0.01 -2.46 -6.42
C ALA A 122 0.83 -1.86 -7.57
N SER A 123 0.31 -1.86 -8.79
CA SER A 123 1.01 -1.34 -9.97
C SER A 123 1.35 0.16 -9.89
N LYS A 124 0.56 0.95 -9.14
CA LYS A 124 0.84 2.37 -8.88
C LYS A 124 2.14 2.54 -8.09
N TRP A 125 2.39 1.67 -7.11
CA TRP A 125 3.57 1.75 -6.24
C TRP A 125 4.72 0.84 -6.68
N ALA A 126 4.46 -0.12 -7.55
CA ALA A 126 5.46 -1.04 -8.05
C ALA A 126 6.67 -0.29 -8.66
N PRO A 127 7.90 -0.73 -8.38
CA PRO A 127 9.10 -0.01 -8.76
C PRO A 127 9.25 0.00 -10.28
N SER A 128 9.87 1.05 -10.81
CA SER A 128 10.10 1.26 -12.26
C SER A 128 11.59 1.40 -12.55
N GLU A 129 11.97 1.08 -13.78
CA GLU A 129 13.34 1.21 -14.30
C GLU A 129 13.89 2.63 -14.07
N GLY A 130 15.12 2.72 -13.54
CA GLY A 130 15.79 4.00 -13.26
C GLY A 130 15.24 4.78 -12.06
N GLY A 131 14.29 4.22 -11.31
CA GLY A 131 13.75 4.84 -10.10
C GLY A 131 14.55 4.53 -8.84
N LYS A 132 14.10 5.09 -7.70
CA LYS A 132 14.70 4.85 -6.36
C LYS A 132 14.87 3.37 -6.00
N TYR A 133 13.99 2.52 -6.51
CA TYR A 133 13.93 1.09 -6.21
C TYR A 133 14.25 0.22 -7.44
N ASP A 134 15.14 0.69 -8.32
CA ASP A 134 15.49 0.02 -9.59
C ASP A 134 15.96 -1.44 -9.41
N ILE A 135 16.72 -1.74 -8.35
CA ILE A 135 17.15 -3.10 -8.02
C ILE A 135 15.94 -4.02 -7.80
N ILE A 136 14.91 -3.54 -7.11
CA ILE A 136 13.67 -4.29 -6.86
C ILE A 136 12.92 -4.48 -8.18
N ALA A 137 12.87 -3.46 -9.05
CA ALA A 137 12.25 -3.57 -10.37
C ALA A 137 12.92 -4.65 -11.23
N LYS A 138 14.26 -4.68 -11.27
CA LYS A 138 15.05 -5.68 -12.00
C LYS A 138 14.81 -7.09 -11.49
N ARG A 139 14.81 -7.28 -10.16
CA ARG A 139 14.51 -8.59 -9.57
C ARG A 139 13.08 -9.04 -9.87
N LEU A 140 12.10 -8.15 -9.73
CA LEU A 140 10.70 -8.45 -10.01
C LEU A 140 10.49 -8.83 -11.48
N ALA A 141 11.11 -8.08 -12.41
CA ALA A 141 11.06 -8.38 -13.84
C ALA A 141 11.68 -9.75 -14.15
N GLY A 142 12.83 -10.08 -13.55
CA GLY A 142 13.45 -11.40 -13.69
C GLY A 142 12.57 -12.53 -13.15
N LEU A 143 11.85 -12.31 -12.05
CA LEU A 143 10.92 -13.31 -11.51
C LEU A 143 9.66 -13.51 -12.36
N MET A 144 9.14 -12.44 -12.98
CA MET A 144 7.96 -12.51 -13.85
C MET A 144 8.29 -13.03 -15.25
N PHE A 145 9.52 -12.81 -15.71
CA PHE A 145 9.97 -13.18 -17.06
C PHE A 145 11.35 -13.86 -17.03
N PRO A 146 11.49 -15.05 -16.40
CA PRO A 146 12.79 -15.68 -16.12
C PRO A 146 13.61 -16.06 -17.36
N ASN A 147 12.98 -16.20 -18.52
CA ASN A 147 13.63 -16.56 -19.78
C ASN A 147 13.60 -15.42 -20.83
N ASP A 148 13.27 -14.19 -20.42
CA ASP A 148 13.22 -13.04 -21.32
C ASP A 148 14.46 -12.17 -21.11
N CYS A 149 15.35 -12.11 -22.12
CA CYS A 149 16.51 -11.23 -22.10
C CYS A 149 16.14 -9.74 -22.05
N ARG A 150 14.87 -9.41 -22.31
CA ARG A 150 14.27 -8.07 -22.19
C ARG A 150 13.22 -8.03 -21.07
N SER A 151 13.40 -8.81 -20.02
CA SER A 151 12.48 -8.91 -18.87
C SER A 151 12.02 -7.55 -18.34
N MET A 152 12.91 -6.56 -18.22
CA MET A 152 12.54 -5.19 -17.80
C MET A 152 11.58 -4.49 -18.76
N GLN A 153 11.80 -4.66 -20.07
CA GLN A 153 10.89 -4.13 -21.10
C GLN A 153 9.54 -4.83 -21.02
N SER A 154 9.53 -6.16 -20.86
CA SER A 154 8.31 -6.96 -20.69
C SER A 154 7.54 -6.56 -19.43
N TYR A 155 8.20 -6.43 -18.29
CA TYR A 155 7.61 -5.94 -17.05
C TYR A 155 6.97 -4.55 -17.23
N ARG A 156 7.68 -3.61 -17.86
CA ARG A 156 7.09 -2.30 -18.15
C ARG A 156 5.87 -2.39 -19.06
N LYS A 157 6.00 -3.04 -20.23
CA LYS A 157 4.98 -3.01 -21.29
C LYS A 157 3.79 -3.93 -21.02
N LYS A 158 4.03 -5.11 -20.45
CA LYS A 158 3.03 -6.17 -20.25
C LYS A 158 2.40 -6.15 -18.87
N VAL A 159 3.05 -5.55 -17.87
CA VAL A 159 2.54 -5.49 -16.48
C VAL A 159 2.18 -4.05 -16.11
N LEU A 160 3.16 -3.16 -16.01
CA LEU A 160 2.92 -1.83 -15.45
C LEU A 160 2.04 -0.95 -16.33
N THR A 161 2.32 -0.86 -17.64
CA THR A 161 1.54 -0.01 -18.55
C THR A 161 0.05 -0.36 -18.53
N PRO A 162 -0.40 -1.61 -18.77
CA PRO A 162 -1.82 -1.93 -18.80
C PRO A 162 -2.51 -1.71 -17.45
N LEU A 163 -1.88 -2.11 -16.34
CA LEU A 163 -2.45 -1.92 -14.99
C LEU A 163 -2.55 -0.44 -14.61
N ARG A 164 -1.52 0.37 -14.89
CA ARG A 164 -1.54 1.81 -14.61
C ARG A 164 -2.53 2.56 -15.50
N ASN A 165 -2.76 2.09 -16.73
CA ASN A 165 -3.81 2.62 -17.59
C ASN A 165 -5.19 2.34 -17.00
N ARG A 166 -5.44 1.13 -16.48
CA ARG A 166 -6.69 0.78 -15.79
C ARG A 166 -6.93 1.61 -14.53
N LEU A 167 -5.88 1.86 -13.74
CA LEU A 167 -5.96 2.75 -12.57
C LEU A 167 -6.19 4.22 -12.93
N ASN A 168 -6.15 4.58 -14.22
CA ASN A 168 -6.34 5.94 -14.72
C ASN A 168 -5.50 6.97 -13.96
N ILE A 169 -4.24 6.61 -13.70
CA ILE A 169 -3.31 7.44 -12.93
C ILE A 169 -3.14 8.77 -13.68
N VAL A 170 -3.52 9.88 -13.03
CA VAL A 170 -3.51 11.21 -13.66
C VAL A 170 -2.12 11.58 -14.16
N GLU A 171 -1.07 11.14 -13.46
CA GLU A 171 0.32 11.35 -13.82
C GLU A 171 0.67 10.81 -15.21
N THR A 172 0.08 9.70 -15.64
CA THR A 172 0.27 9.15 -16.98
C THR A 172 -0.28 10.11 -18.03
N LYS A 173 -1.48 10.64 -17.81
CA LYS A 173 -2.13 11.61 -18.72
C LYS A 173 -1.35 12.92 -18.78
N ILE A 174 -0.86 13.41 -17.63
CA ILE A 174 0.02 14.58 -17.53
C ILE A 174 1.30 14.36 -18.34
N THR A 175 1.97 13.21 -18.16
CA THR A 175 3.25 12.90 -18.83
C THR A 175 3.08 12.76 -20.35
N MET A 176 1.95 12.20 -20.80
CA MET A 176 1.62 12.05 -22.21
C MET A 176 1.01 13.33 -22.83
N GLY A 177 0.84 14.40 -22.06
CA GLY A 177 0.20 15.64 -22.54
C GLY A 177 -1.29 15.49 -22.91
N LYS A 178 -1.95 14.44 -22.42
CA LYS A 178 -3.36 14.10 -22.69
C LYS A 178 -4.30 14.88 -21.76
N TRP A 179 -4.22 16.21 -21.79
CA TRP A 179 -4.94 17.12 -20.89
C TRP A 179 -6.46 16.97 -20.99
N ASN A 180 -6.99 16.82 -22.21
CA ASN A 180 -8.42 16.70 -22.49
C ASN A 180 -9.02 15.37 -21.98
N GLU A 181 -8.19 14.37 -21.66
CA GLU A 181 -8.64 13.09 -21.11
C GLU A 181 -8.70 13.11 -19.57
N ILE A 182 -8.27 14.19 -18.91
CA ILE A 182 -8.21 14.26 -17.44
C ILE A 182 -9.59 14.58 -16.86
N GLU A 183 -10.22 13.55 -16.28
CA GLU A 183 -11.48 13.69 -15.52
C GLU A 183 -11.20 14.23 -14.11
N MET A 184 -11.26 15.55 -13.95
CA MET A 184 -10.88 16.23 -12.69
C MET A 184 -11.66 15.74 -11.46
N ASN A 185 -12.92 15.36 -11.60
CA ASN A 185 -13.71 14.75 -10.51
C ASN A 185 -13.11 13.42 -10.01
N LYS A 186 -12.46 12.63 -10.88
CA LYS A 186 -11.82 11.36 -10.54
C LYS A 186 -10.36 11.50 -10.10
N VAL A 187 -9.75 12.68 -10.26
CA VAL A 187 -8.36 12.91 -9.83
C VAL A 187 -8.29 12.94 -8.30
N PRO A 188 -7.46 12.11 -7.65
CA PRO A 188 -7.29 12.12 -6.20
C PRO A 188 -6.85 13.49 -5.67
N ARG A 189 -7.32 13.88 -4.48
CA ARG A 189 -7.02 15.19 -3.87
C ARG A 189 -5.52 15.52 -3.83
N LEU A 190 -4.69 14.58 -3.37
CA LEU A 190 -3.24 14.81 -3.29
C LEU A 190 -2.60 15.03 -4.66
N ALA A 191 -3.12 14.40 -5.71
CA ALA A 191 -2.64 14.63 -7.07
C ALA A 191 -3.08 16.02 -7.58
N LYS A 192 -4.31 16.45 -7.25
CA LYS A 192 -4.76 17.83 -7.52
C LYS A 192 -3.85 18.87 -6.86
N GLU A 193 -3.51 18.68 -5.59
CA GLU A 193 -2.62 19.58 -4.86
C GLU A 193 -1.20 19.59 -5.45
N LYS A 194 -0.62 18.41 -5.70
CA LYS A 194 0.74 18.26 -6.26
C LYS A 194 0.89 18.90 -7.64
N TYR A 195 -0.11 18.73 -8.51
CA TYR A 195 -0.08 19.22 -9.90
C TYR A 195 -0.90 20.50 -10.10
N LYS A 196 -1.30 21.18 -9.02
CA LYS A 196 -2.14 22.39 -9.07
C LYS A 196 -1.62 23.42 -10.08
N LYS A 197 -0.34 23.79 -9.96
CA LYS A 197 0.30 24.77 -10.87
C LYS A 197 0.26 24.32 -12.33
N VAL A 198 0.43 23.02 -12.58
CA VAL A 198 0.41 22.43 -13.92
C VAL A 198 -1.01 22.49 -14.50
N PHE A 199 -2.03 22.17 -13.70
CA PHE A 199 -3.43 22.26 -14.11
C PHE A 199 -3.87 23.70 -14.37
N GLU A 200 -3.46 24.64 -13.51
CA GLU A 200 -3.70 26.08 -13.69
C GLU A 200 -3.09 26.61 -14.98
N GLN A 201 -1.81 26.28 -15.26
CA GLN A 201 -1.13 26.67 -16.49
C GLN A 201 -1.77 26.09 -17.76
N LYS A 202 -2.38 24.92 -17.66
CA LYS A 202 -3.06 24.24 -18.77
C LYS A 202 -4.55 24.56 -18.84
N HIS A 203 -5.02 25.53 -18.04
CA HIS A 203 -6.42 25.96 -17.96
C HIS A 203 -7.42 24.81 -17.72
N ILE A 204 -6.98 23.75 -17.04
CA ILE A 204 -7.85 22.65 -16.60
C ILE A 204 -8.55 23.07 -15.30
N ASN A 205 -9.32 24.15 -15.36
CA ASN A 205 -9.89 24.82 -14.18
C ASN A 205 -11.42 24.79 -14.13
N ASN A 206 -12.09 24.18 -15.09
CA ASN A 206 -13.55 24.03 -15.00
C ASN A 206 -13.87 22.84 -14.08
N LEU A 207 -14.43 23.14 -12.90
CA LEU A 207 -14.93 22.24 -11.83
C LEU A 207 -14.16 22.29 -10.50
N PHE A 208 -13.71 23.48 -10.06
CA PHE A 208 -13.64 23.77 -8.61
C PHE A 208 -15.04 24.04 -8.04
N ASN A 209 -16.03 23.18 -8.31
CA ASN A 209 -17.24 23.16 -7.50
C ASN A 209 -16.91 22.37 -6.23
N ARG A 210 -16.66 23.13 -5.15
CA ARG A 210 -17.03 22.68 -3.81
C ARG A 210 -18.53 22.34 -3.88
N ASP A 211 -18.98 21.32 -3.17
CA ASP A 211 -20.39 20.88 -3.11
C ASP A 211 -20.75 19.81 -4.14
N ASN A 212 -20.39 18.56 -3.81
CA ASN A 212 -21.22 17.35 -3.92
C ASN A 212 -20.33 16.12 -3.72
N TRP A 213 -20.21 15.68 -2.47
CA TRP A 213 -19.62 14.39 -2.12
C TRP A 213 -20.67 13.57 -1.37
N THR A 214 -21.45 12.76 -2.09
CA THR A 214 -22.18 11.67 -1.47
C THR A 214 -21.27 10.46 -1.38
N GLN A 215 -21.06 9.97 -0.16
CA GLN A 215 -20.59 8.61 0.11
C GLN A 215 -21.42 7.64 -0.73
N THR A 216 -20.76 6.83 -1.56
CA THR A 216 -21.43 5.68 -2.14
C THR A 216 -20.42 4.55 -2.35
N ASN A 217 -20.70 3.44 -1.66
CA ASN A 217 -20.18 2.07 -1.84
C ASN A 217 -18.77 1.70 -1.32
N LEU A 218 -18.50 1.91 -0.02
CA LEU A 218 -17.39 1.24 0.69
C LEU A 218 -17.78 0.57 2.02
N ILE A 219 -19.02 0.72 2.48
CA ILE A 219 -19.41 0.36 3.85
C ILE A 219 -19.77 -1.13 3.99
N GLU A 220 -20.10 -1.84 2.89
CA GLU A 220 -20.39 -3.28 2.96
C GLU A 220 -19.12 -4.16 2.96
N SER A 221 -17.95 -3.65 2.52
CA SER A 221 -16.70 -4.44 2.51
C SER A 221 -15.90 -4.39 3.82
N GLU A 222 -16.04 -3.34 4.62
CA GLU A 222 -15.24 -3.17 5.86
C GLU A 222 -15.69 -4.12 6.98
N HIS A 223 -16.99 -4.45 7.05
CA HIS A 223 -17.53 -5.32 8.10
C HIS A 223 -17.16 -6.80 7.90
N ASP A 224 -17.00 -7.23 6.64
CA ASP A 224 -16.51 -8.58 6.29
C ASP A 224 -14.99 -8.70 6.44
N LEU A 225 -14.23 -7.63 6.19
CA LEU A 225 -12.78 -7.60 6.37
C LEU A 225 -12.36 -7.77 7.84
N HIS A 226 -13.07 -7.12 8.78
CA HIS A 226 -12.78 -7.26 10.22
C HIS A 226 -13.04 -8.70 10.69
N LYS A 227 -14.12 -9.34 10.23
CA LYS A 227 -14.40 -10.77 10.48
C LYS A 227 -13.37 -11.70 9.84
N HIS A 228 -12.84 -11.34 8.67
CA HIS A 228 -11.85 -12.13 7.96
C HIS A 228 -10.46 -12.04 8.61
N LEU A 229 -10.07 -10.87 9.14
CA LEU A 229 -8.87 -10.72 9.97
C LEU A 229 -8.94 -11.58 11.24
N LEU A 230 -10.10 -11.62 11.90
CA LEU A 230 -10.32 -12.48 13.08
C LEU A 230 -10.07 -13.96 12.74
N LYS A 231 -10.55 -14.46 11.59
CA LYS A 231 -10.33 -15.87 11.17
C LYS A 231 -8.86 -16.26 11.03
N TYR A 232 -7.96 -15.32 10.75
CA TYR A 232 -6.53 -15.63 10.58
C TYR A 232 -5.70 -15.50 11.85
N ILE A 233 -6.21 -14.72 12.82
CA ILE A 233 -5.57 -14.51 14.13
C ILE A 233 -5.87 -15.69 15.07
N TYR A 234 -6.98 -16.42 14.88
CA TYR A 234 -7.38 -17.57 15.72
C TYR A 234 -6.98 -18.96 15.17
N VAL A 235 -6.10 -19.04 14.16
CA VAL A 235 -5.55 -20.33 13.70
C VAL A 235 -4.07 -20.36 14.04
N ASP A 236 -3.80 -20.84 15.25
CA ASP A 236 -2.53 -21.42 15.69
C ASP A 236 -2.26 -22.75 14.97
#